data_AF-A0A945AEC6-F1
#
_entry.id   AF-A0A945AEC6-F1
#
_cell.length_a   1.000
_cell.length_b   1.000
_cell.length_c   1.000
_cell.angle_alpha   90.00
_cell.angle_beta   90.00
_cell.angle_gamma   90.00
#
_symmetry.space_group_name_H-M   'P 1'
#
loop_
_entity.id
_entity.type
_entity.pdbx_description
1 polymer ?
#
loop_
_entity_poly.entity_id
_entity_poly.type
_entity_poly.pdbx_seq_one_letter_code
_entity_poly.pdbx_strand_id
1 'polypeptide(L)'
;MSYDSFKHHRRSIRLKDYDYSQSGAYFITCCVNSQICLFGKIKHDKIHLNDAGIMIKKVWMELSENYPGIETDAFVVMPNHFHGIVILNNVGAGPRACPKSKMTLPDVVHRFKSFTTAQYRKGVKTQYWEPFIGKLWQRNYYEHIVRNDEDLNRIREYIENNPRNWVNDENYSNNTNQ
;
A
#
# COMPACT_ATOMS: atom_id res chain seq x y z
N MET A 1 8.49 -29.33 10.05
CA MET A 1 8.99 -28.21 10.88
C MET A 1 10.18 -27.60 10.17
N SER A 2 10.03 -26.38 9.67
CA SER A 2 11.15 -25.51 9.29
C SER A 2 10.79 -24.12 9.78
N TYR A 3 11.45 -23.72 10.84
CA TYR A 3 11.36 -22.42 11.48
C TYR A 3 11.96 -21.39 10.52
N ASP A 4 11.11 -20.53 9.94
CA ASP A 4 11.57 -19.47 9.05
C ASP A 4 11.95 -18.23 9.88
N SER A 5 13.21 -17.81 9.71
CA SER A 5 13.89 -16.79 10.51
C SER A 5 13.39 -15.35 10.31
N PHE A 6 12.29 -15.14 9.58
CA PHE A 6 11.64 -13.82 9.45
C PHE A 6 10.72 -13.47 10.63
N LYS A 7 10.57 -14.38 11.60
CA LYS A 7 9.89 -14.09 12.86
C LYS A 7 10.75 -13.15 13.73
N HIS A 8 10.28 -11.91 13.81
CA HIS A 8 10.55 -10.88 14.81
C HIS A 8 11.75 -9.94 14.54
N HIS A 9 11.49 -8.78 13.94
CA HIS A 9 11.63 -7.48 14.66
C HIS A 9 11.24 -6.26 13.81
N ARG A 10 10.35 -5.42 14.38
CA ARG A 10 10.10 -4.03 14.00
C ARG A 10 11.41 -3.24 13.93
N ARG A 11 11.93 -3.00 12.72
CA ARG A 11 12.92 -1.95 12.40
C ARG A 11 12.58 -1.36 11.03
N SER A 12 12.98 -0.12 10.77
CA SER A 12 12.89 0.45 9.41
C SER A 12 13.61 -0.49 8.44
N ILE A 13 12.88 -1.06 7.48
CA ILE A 13 13.39 -2.06 6.51
C ILE A 13 14.22 -1.41 5.42
N ARG A 14 14.18 -0.06 5.31
CA ARG A 14 14.99 0.72 4.36
C ARG A 14 16.39 0.15 4.25
N LEU A 15 16.66 -0.50 3.12
CA LEU A 15 17.97 -0.99 2.75
C LEU A 15 18.92 0.20 2.86
N LYS A 16 19.86 0.09 3.80
CA LYS A 16 20.86 1.12 4.05
C LYS A 16 21.64 1.33 2.75
N ASP A 17 21.84 2.58 2.37
CA ASP A 17 22.58 3.00 1.17
C ASP A 17 21.87 2.75 -0.19
N TYR A 18 20.56 2.42 -0.20
CA TYR A 18 19.76 2.40 -1.42
C TYR A 18 19.12 3.76 -1.73
N ASP A 19 19.25 4.24 -2.96
CA ASP A 19 18.65 5.49 -3.42
C ASP A 19 17.22 5.25 -3.91
N TYR A 20 16.25 5.49 -3.02
CA TYR A 20 14.81 5.40 -3.29
C TYR A 20 14.28 6.52 -4.20
N SER A 21 15.16 7.37 -4.74
CA SER A 21 14.82 8.24 -5.85
C SER A 21 15.04 7.57 -7.20
N GLN A 22 15.76 6.44 -7.30
CA GLN A 22 16.03 5.79 -8.60
C GLN A 22 14.75 5.28 -9.28
N SER A 23 14.78 5.32 -10.62
CA SER A 23 13.76 4.65 -11.42
C SER A 23 13.72 3.17 -11.06
N GLY A 24 12.53 2.60 -10.93
CA GLY A 24 12.37 1.20 -10.57
C GLY A 24 11.00 0.88 -10.02
N ALA A 25 10.74 -0.41 -9.85
CA ALA A 25 9.51 -0.91 -9.26
C ALA A 25 9.70 -1.22 -7.77
N TYR A 26 8.72 -0.86 -6.96
CA TYR A 26 8.72 -1.01 -5.51
C TYR A 26 7.39 -1.59 -5.06
N PHE A 27 7.44 -2.73 -4.37
CA PHE A 27 6.29 -3.27 -3.67
C PHE A 27 6.15 -2.62 -2.31
N ILE A 28 4.93 -2.23 -1.93
CA ILE A 28 4.64 -1.63 -0.62
C ILE A 28 3.48 -2.32 0.09
N THR A 29 3.53 -2.32 1.42
CA THR A 29 2.39 -2.67 2.28
C THR A 29 2.08 -1.55 3.27
N CYS A 30 0.86 -1.03 3.23
CA CYS A 30 0.33 -0.08 4.19
C CYS A 30 -0.74 -0.75 5.06
N CYS A 31 -0.47 -0.93 6.36
CA CYS A 31 -1.42 -1.55 7.28
C CYS A 31 -2.26 -0.49 8.02
N VAL A 32 -3.54 -0.79 8.22
CA VAL A 32 -4.42 -0.03 9.11
C VAL A 32 -3.86 -0.14 10.54
N ASN A 33 -3.95 0.96 11.28
CA ASN A 33 -3.52 0.99 12.67
C ASN A 33 -4.30 -0.03 13.50
N SER A 34 -3.63 -0.78 14.38
CA SER A 34 -4.23 -1.89 15.13
C SER A 34 -4.83 -3.02 14.29
N GLN A 35 -4.56 -3.07 12.98
CA GLN A 35 -5.00 -4.13 12.06
C GLN A 35 -6.52 -4.37 12.02
N ILE A 36 -7.32 -3.35 12.35
CA ILE A 36 -8.79 -3.40 12.27
C ILE A 36 -9.28 -3.42 10.81
N CYS A 37 -10.35 -4.16 10.56
CA CYS A 37 -10.88 -4.41 9.20
C CYS A 37 -11.84 -3.30 8.74
N LEU A 38 -11.28 -2.19 8.22
CA LEU A 38 -12.05 -1.01 7.83
C LEU A 38 -12.45 -0.94 6.35
N PHE A 39 -11.85 -1.77 5.49
CA PHE A 39 -11.98 -1.62 4.03
C PHE A 39 -12.86 -2.68 3.36
N GLY A 40 -13.40 -3.62 4.12
CA GLY A 40 -14.25 -4.69 3.59
C GLY A 40 -14.08 -5.99 4.36
N LYS A 41 -14.48 -7.09 3.72
CA LYS A 41 -14.39 -8.44 4.29
C LYS A 41 -14.10 -9.47 3.22
N ILE A 42 -13.44 -10.56 3.61
CA ILE A 42 -13.27 -11.72 2.74
C ILE A 42 -14.52 -12.60 2.82
N LYS A 43 -15.08 -12.99 1.67
CA LYS A 43 -16.14 -14.00 1.54
C LYS A 43 -15.86 -14.86 0.32
N HIS A 44 -15.88 -16.18 0.51
CA HIS A 44 -15.57 -17.17 -0.54
C HIS A 44 -14.24 -16.84 -1.25
N ASP A 45 -13.18 -16.65 -0.45
CA ASP A 45 -11.80 -16.38 -0.90
C ASP A 45 -11.63 -15.14 -1.79
N LYS A 46 -12.60 -14.22 -1.72
CA LYS A 46 -12.62 -12.96 -2.48
C LYS A 46 -12.81 -11.79 -1.53
N ILE A 47 -12.18 -10.68 -1.87
CA ILE A 47 -12.42 -9.42 -1.19
C ILE A 47 -13.75 -8.79 -1.62
N HIS A 48 -14.57 -8.44 -0.63
CA HIS A 48 -15.78 -7.63 -0.79
C HIS A 48 -15.52 -6.28 -0.13
N LEU A 49 -15.16 -5.29 -0.95
CA LEU A 49 -14.88 -3.94 -0.49
C LEU A 49 -16.17 -3.26 -0.04
N ASN A 50 -16.06 -2.48 1.04
CA ASN A 50 -17.07 -1.47 1.39
C ASN A 50 -16.73 -0.14 0.71
N ASP A 51 -17.52 0.91 0.96
CA ASP A 51 -17.31 2.24 0.39
C ASP A 51 -15.92 2.82 0.71
N ALA A 52 -15.40 2.55 1.91
CA ALA A 52 -14.06 2.98 2.28
C ALA A 52 -12.99 2.24 1.48
N GLY A 53 -13.10 0.92 1.30
CA GLY A 53 -12.18 0.14 0.47
C GLY A 53 -12.24 0.52 -1.01
N ILE A 54 -13.43 0.84 -1.53
CA ILE A 54 -13.61 1.39 -2.88
C ILE A 54 -12.90 2.74 -2.99
N MET A 55 -13.00 3.60 -1.97
CA MET A 55 -12.25 4.85 -1.91
C MET A 55 -10.74 4.63 -1.95
N ILE A 56 -10.19 3.68 -1.16
CA ILE A 56 -8.75 3.36 -1.21
C ILE A 56 -8.33 2.95 -2.63
N LYS A 57 -9.08 2.04 -3.25
CA LYS A 57 -8.84 1.59 -4.63
C LYS A 57 -8.83 2.77 -5.61
N LYS A 58 -9.82 3.66 -5.50
CA LYS A 58 -9.93 4.85 -6.36
C LYS A 58 -8.71 5.76 -6.22
N VAL A 59 -8.33 6.10 -5.00
CA VAL A 59 -7.16 6.97 -4.73
C VAL A 59 -5.87 6.36 -5.28
N TRP A 60 -5.70 5.03 -5.20
CA TRP A 60 -4.54 4.36 -5.77
C TRP A 60 -4.46 4.52 -7.29
N MET A 61 -5.56 4.26 -8.01
CA MET A 61 -5.62 4.41 -9.47
C MET A 61 -5.37 5.85 -9.92
N GLU A 62 -5.84 6.82 -9.13
CA GLU A 62 -5.61 8.25 -9.36
C GLU A 62 -4.14 8.68 -9.20
N LEU A 63 -3.26 7.87 -8.58
CA LEU A 63 -1.86 8.25 -8.40
C LEU A 63 -1.15 8.43 -9.74
N SER A 64 -1.26 7.46 -10.66
CA SER A 64 -0.62 7.53 -11.97
C SER A 64 -1.23 8.59 -12.89
N GLU A 65 -2.50 8.94 -12.66
CA GLU A 65 -3.19 10.00 -13.42
C GLU A 65 -2.72 11.40 -12.99
N ASN A 66 -2.46 11.60 -11.70
CA ASN A 66 -2.19 12.92 -11.13
C ASN A 66 -0.69 13.25 -11.01
N TYR A 67 0.19 12.25 -11.04
CA TYR A 67 1.61 12.43 -10.77
C TYR A 67 2.46 11.90 -11.93
N PRO A 68 2.87 12.78 -12.88
CA PRO A 68 3.77 12.41 -13.95
C PRO A 68 5.07 11.79 -13.40
N GLY A 69 5.49 10.67 -13.98
CA GLY A 69 6.64 9.89 -13.51
C GLY A 69 6.31 8.88 -12.42
N ILE A 70 5.05 8.76 -12.01
CA ILE A 70 4.54 7.68 -11.16
C ILE A 70 3.64 6.79 -12.00
N GLU A 71 3.96 5.50 -12.01
CA GLU A 71 3.10 4.44 -12.56
C GLU A 71 2.73 3.48 -11.43
N THR A 72 1.62 2.76 -11.62
CA THR A 72 1.18 1.70 -10.71
C THR A 72 0.96 0.41 -11.47
N ASP A 73 1.17 -0.70 -10.80
CA ASP A 73 0.96 -2.05 -11.32
C ASP A 73 0.02 -2.79 -10.35
N ALA A 74 0.15 -4.12 -10.20
CA ALA A 74 -0.71 -4.93 -9.35
C ALA A 74 -0.84 -4.35 -7.95
N PHE A 75 -2.07 -4.38 -7.44
CA PHE A 75 -2.42 -3.97 -6.08
C PHE A 75 -3.61 -4.75 -5.58
N VAL A 76 -3.77 -4.80 -4.25
CA VAL A 76 -4.96 -5.33 -3.60
C VAL A 76 -5.27 -4.51 -2.34
N VAL A 77 -6.54 -4.16 -2.19
CA VAL A 77 -7.08 -3.60 -0.94
C VAL A 77 -7.60 -4.79 -0.14
N MET A 78 -7.01 -5.04 1.02
CA MET A 78 -7.43 -6.07 1.97
C MET A 78 -8.24 -5.44 3.10
N PRO A 79 -8.98 -6.23 3.92
CA PRO A 79 -9.84 -5.67 4.96
C PRO A 79 -9.14 -4.67 5.88
N ASN A 80 -7.86 -4.91 6.22
CA ASN A 80 -7.10 -4.11 7.18
C ASN A 80 -5.74 -3.61 6.67
N HIS A 81 -5.43 -3.78 5.39
CA HIS A 81 -4.18 -3.32 4.81
C HIS A 81 -4.30 -3.16 3.30
N PHE A 82 -3.25 -2.61 2.69
CA PHE A 82 -3.14 -2.39 1.27
C PHE A 82 -1.78 -2.86 0.79
N HIS A 83 -1.75 -3.59 -0.32
CA HIS A 83 -0.55 -3.96 -1.06
C HIS A 83 -0.58 -3.31 -2.44
N GLY A 84 0.56 -2.82 -2.92
CA GLY A 84 0.65 -2.25 -4.27
C GLY A 84 2.07 -2.16 -4.79
N ILE A 85 2.21 -2.14 -6.11
CA ILE A 85 3.48 -1.91 -6.80
C ILE A 85 3.47 -0.49 -7.37
N VAL A 86 4.46 0.32 -6.96
CA VAL A 86 4.74 1.65 -7.51
C VAL A 86 5.93 1.54 -8.45
N ILE A 87 5.82 2.13 -9.64
CA ILE A 87 6.93 2.28 -10.58
C ILE A 87 7.30 3.75 -10.62
N LEU A 88 8.54 4.07 -10.23
CA LEU A 88 9.10 5.41 -10.36
C LEU A 88 9.81 5.51 -11.71
N ASN A 89 9.43 6.49 -12.52
CA ASN A 89 10.06 6.79 -13.80
C ASN A 89 10.74 8.15 -13.70
N ASN A 90 12.01 8.15 -13.30
CA ASN A 90 12.85 9.35 -13.38
C ASN A 90 13.26 9.62 -14.83
N VAL A 91 12.39 10.23 -15.61
CA VAL A 91 12.84 10.89 -16.84
C VAL A 91 13.69 12.11 -16.45
N GLY A 92 15.00 12.03 -16.69
CA GLY A 92 15.93 13.13 -16.52
C GLY A 92 16.06 14.00 -17.78
N ALA A 93 16.15 15.31 -17.55
CA ALA A 93 16.78 16.33 -18.41
C ALA A 93 16.04 16.80 -19.69
N GLY A 94 15.11 17.73 -19.52
CA GLY A 94 15.01 18.87 -20.44
C GLY A 94 15.87 20.02 -19.91
N PRO A 95 16.72 20.69 -20.72
CA PRO A 95 17.73 21.64 -20.22
C PRO A 95 17.16 22.97 -19.66
N ARG A 96 15.84 23.16 -19.64
CA ARG A 96 15.18 24.40 -19.21
C ARG A 96 13.81 24.15 -18.57
N ALA A 97 13.76 23.44 -17.45
CA ALA A 97 12.55 23.42 -16.63
C ALA A 97 12.92 23.55 -15.16
N CYS A 98 12.25 24.47 -14.46
CA CYS A 98 12.29 24.63 -13.01
C CYS A 98 12.20 23.26 -12.30
N PRO A 99 12.82 23.09 -11.12
CA PRO A 99 12.88 21.80 -10.44
C PRO A 99 11.47 21.40 -9.97
N LYS A 100 10.68 20.78 -10.84
CA LYS A 100 9.56 19.93 -10.42
C LYS A 100 10.21 18.76 -9.70
N SER A 101 10.29 18.88 -8.38
CA SER A 101 10.81 17.88 -7.45
C SER A 101 10.43 16.47 -7.91
N LYS A 102 11.43 15.67 -8.30
CA LYS A 102 11.22 14.24 -8.59
C LYS A 102 10.59 13.60 -7.37
N MET A 103 9.49 12.89 -7.55
CA MET A 103 8.74 12.30 -6.44
C MET A 103 9.39 10.99 -6.03
N THR A 104 9.75 10.87 -4.75
CA THR A 104 10.36 9.65 -4.20
C THR A 104 9.29 8.67 -3.74
N LEU A 105 9.64 7.39 -3.53
CA LEU A 105 8.71 6.41 -2.96
C LEU A 105 8.09 6.89 -1.62
N PRO A 106 8.86 7.44 -0.65
CA PRO A 106 8.30 8.06 0.54
C PRO A 106 7.26 9.15 0.28
N ASP A 107 7.45 9.97 -0.75
CA ASP A 107 6.49 11.03 -1.11
C ASP A 107 5.18 10.43 -1.62
N VAL A 108 5.26 9.40 -2.49
CA VAL A 108 4.08 8.69 -3.00
C VAL A 108 3.28 8.08 -1.85
N VAL A 109 3.95 7.34 -0.96
CA VAL A 109 3.28 6.70 0.18
C VAL A 109 2.73 7.73 1.15
N HIS A 110 3.45 8.83 1.39
CA HIS A 110 2.96 9.93 2.23
C HIS A 110 1.69 10.56 1.67
N ARG A 111 1.64 10.84 0.36
CA ARG A 111 0.47 11.41 -0.32
C ARG A 111 -0.71 10.45 -0.28
N PHE A 112 -0.48 9.19 -0.63
CA PHE A 112 -1.50 8.14 -0.58
C PHE A 112 -2.12 8.04 0.82
N LYS A 113 -1.31 7.88 1.87
CA LYS A 113 -1.79 7.76 3.26
C LYS A 113 -2.50 9.02 3.74
N SER A 114 -1.99 10.20 3.39
CA SER A 114 -2.58 11.48 3.78
C SER A 114 -3.94 11.70 3.13
N PHE A 115 -4.04 11.49 1.81
CA PHE A 115 -5.28 11.71 1.07
C PHE A 115 -6.36 10.71 1.47
N THR A 116 -6.03 9.42 1.56
CA THR A 116 -6.97 8.38 2.03
C THR A 116 -7.43 8.65 3.46
N THR A 117 -6.56 9.11 4.37
CA THR A 117 -6.96 9.49 5.73
C THR A 117 -7.94 10.67 5.73
N ALA A 118 -7.72 11.67 4.89
CA ALA A 118 -8.61 12.82 4.77
C ALA A 118 -10.00 12.41 4.25
N GLN A 119 -10.05 11.61 3.18
CA GLN A 119 -11.30 11.08 2.62
C GLN A 119 -12.02 10.17 3.63
N TYR A 120 -11.28 9.32 4.34
CA TYR A 120 -11.86 8.45 5.37
C TYR A 120 -12.52 9.24 6.49
N ARG A 121 -11.85 10.29 7.00
CA ARG A 121 -12.44 11.17 8.01
C ARG A 121 -13.71 11.88 7.52
N LYS A 122 -13.78 12.21 6.23
CA LYS A 122 -15.01 12.74 5.62
C LYS A 122 -16.10 11.67 5.62
N GLY A 123 -15.79 10.46 5.16
CA GLY A 123 -16.72 9.33 5.17
C GLY A 123 -17.28 8.98 6.55
N VAL A 124 -16.45 9.04 7.61
CA VAL A 124 -16.93 8.89 9.00
C VAL A 124 -17.99 9.94 9.35
N LYS A 125 -17.83 11.18 8.89
CA LYS A 125 -18.77 12.28 9.18
C LYS A 125 -20.02 12.27 8.31
N THR A 126 -19.91 11.83 7.06
CA THR A 126 -20.98 12.03 6.05
C THR A 126 -21.63 10.74 5.55
N GLN A 127 -20.98 9.59 5.76
CA GLN A 127 -21.35 8.28 5.19
C GLN A 127 -21.36 7.15 6.23
N TYR A 128 -21.31 7.50 7.52
CA TYR A 128 -21.39 6.53 8.64
C TYR A 128 -20.33 5.42 8.58
N TRP A 129 -19.14 5.71 8.05
CA TRP A 129 -18.02 4.76 8.10
C TRP A 129 -17.57 4.55 9.55
N GLU A 130 -17.10 3.34 9.87
CA GLU A 130 -16.58 3.01 11.18
C GLU A 130 -15.40 3.93 11.55
N PRO A 131 -15.41 4.59 12.71
CA PRO A 131 -14.31 5.47 13.10
C PRO A 131 -13.06 4.67 13.47
N PHE A 132 -11.88 5.23 13.19
CA PHE A 132 -10.61 4.72 13.71
C PHE A 132 -10.10 5.57 14.88
N ILE A 133 -9.36 4.96 15.81
CA ILE A 133 -8.77 5.66 16.95
C ILE A 133 -7.39 6.23 16.55
N GLY A 134 -7.25 7.55 16.67
CA GLY A 134 -5.99 8.26 16.42
C GLY A 134 -5.61 8.37 14.95
N LYS A 135 -5.07 7.30 14.35
CA LYS A 135 -4.54 7.28 12.98
C LYS A 135 -5.16 6.13 12.18
N LEU A 136 -5.47 6.38 10.90
CA LEU A 136 -5.98 5.35 10.00
C LEU A 136 -4.90 4.30 9.71
N TRP A 137 -3.73 4.76 9.30
CA TRP A 137 -2.61 3.90 8.96
C TRP A 137 -1.58 3.81 10.09
N GLN A 138 -0.86 2.70 10.15
CA GLN A 138 0.37 2.60 10.94
C GLN A 138 1.40 3.66 10.51
N ARG A 139 2.35 4.04 11.38
CA ARG A 139 3.33 5.10 11.07
C ARG A 139 4.19 4.77 9.84
N ASN A 140 4.75 3.56 9.80
CA ASN A 140 5.62 3.09 8.72
C ASN A 140 4.82 2.29 7.68
N TYR A 141 5.50 1.82 6.65
CA TYR A 141 5.02 0.87 5.65
C TYR A 141 6.14 -0.14 5.38
N TYR A 142 5.77 -1.33 4.91
CA TYR A 142 6.74 -2.28 4.36
C TYR A 142 7.07 -1.88 2.93
N GLU A 143 8.31 -2.06 2.51
CA GLU A 143 8.73 -1.88 1.13
C GLU A 143 9.70 -2.98 0.72
N HIS A 144 9.64 -3.37 -0.55
CA HIS A 144 10.58 -4.29 -1.19
C HIS A 144 10.93 -3.75 -2.59
N ILE A 145 12.23 -3.68 -2.88
CA ILE A 145 12.75 -3.25 -4.18
C ILE A 145 12.64 -4.42 -5.15
N VAL A 146 11.89 -4.25 -6.23
CA VAL A 146 11.73 -5.27 -7.27
C VAL A 146 12.98 -5.31 -8.13
N ARG A 147 13.65 -6.46 -8.18
CA ARG A 147 15.01 -6.56 -8.75
C ARG A 147 15.05 -6.98 -10.22
N ASN A 148 14.03 -7.72 -10.68
CA ASN A 148 13.93 -8.26 -12.03
C ASN A 148 12.49 -8.71 -12.33
N ASP A 149 12.24 -9.19 -13.54
CA ASP A 149 10.90 -9.60 -13.99
C ASP A 149 10.36 -10.84 -13.25
N GLU A 150 11.23 -11.76 -12.82
CA GLU A 150 10.81 -12.94 -12.03
C GLU A 150 10.30 -12.52 -10.66
N ASP A 151 11.02 -11.62 -9.98
CA ASP A 151 10.60 -11.02 -8.71
C ASP A 151 9.29 -10.25 -8.87
N LEU A 152 9.18 -9.46 -9.95
CA LEU A 152 7.96 -8.71 -10.27
C LEU A 152 6.75 -9.65 -10.44
N ASN A 153 6.90 -10.71 -11.23
CA ASN A 153 5.82 -11.67 -11.48
C ASN A 153 5.41 -12.42 -10.21
N ARG A 154 6.37 -12.81 -9.37
CA ARG A 154 6.09 -13.41 -8.05
C ARG A 154 5.30 -12.47 -7.15
N ILE A 155 5.63 -11.18 -7.13
CA ILE A 155 4.90 -10.18 -6.34
C ILE A 155 3.48 -9.97 -6.89
N ARG A 156 3.31 -9.92 -8.21
CA ARG A 156 1.98 -9.85 -8.85
C ARG A 156 1.12 -11.06 -8.46
N GLU A 157 1.67 -12.27 -8.52
CA GLU A 157 0.99 -13.50 -8.11
C GLU A 157 0.65 -13.49 -6.61
N TYR A 158 1.56 -13.03 -5.76
CA TYR A 158 1.30 -12.85 -4.33
C TYR A 158 0.10 -11.91 -4.10
N ILE A 159 0.09 -10.75 -4.76
CA ILE A 159 -0.98 -9.75 -4.66
C ILE A 159 -2.33 -10.34 -5.11
N GLU A 160 -2.35 -11.03 -6.24
CA GLU A 160 -3.57 -11.63 -6.79
C GLU A 160 -4.15 -12.70 -5.86
N ASN A 161 -3.29 -13.53 -5.27
CA ASN A 161 -3.71 -14.64 -4.40
C ASN A 161 -3.93 -14.23 -2.94
N ASN A 162 -3.57 -13.00 -2.56
CA ASN A 162 -3.66 -12.54 -1.18
C ASN A 162 -5.09 -12.65 -0.57
N PRO A 163 -6.18 -12.29 -1.28
CA PRO A 163 -7.54 -12.48 -0.77
C PRO A 163 -7.87 -13.94 -0.45
N ARG A 164 -7.35 -14.90 -1.23
CA ARG A 164 -7.55 -16.33 -1.01
C ARG A 164 -6.74 -16.83 0.19
N ASN A 165 -5.55 -16.26 0.39
CA ASN A 165 -4.64 -16.62 1.47
C ASN A 165 -4.88 -15.81 2.76
N TRP A 166 -5.99 -15.10 2.89
CA TRP A 166 -6.25 -14.16 3.99
C TRP A 166 -6.03 -14.73 5.38
N VAL A 167 -6.45 -15.98 5.64
CA VAL A 167 -6.30 -16.63 6.95
C VAL A 167 -4.85 -16.89 7.32
N ASN A 168 -3.97 -17.02 6.31
CA ASN A 168 -2.54 -17.24 6.47
C ASN A 168 -1.72 -15.95 6.28
N ASP A 169 -2.38 -14.81 6.08
CA ASP A 169 -1.71 -13.53 5.84
C ASP A 169 -0.99 -13.04 7.12
N GLU A 170 0.21 -12.48 6.97
CA GLU A 170 1.00 -12.00 8.11
C GLU A 170 0.34 -10.83 8.86
N ASN A 171 -0.52 -10.07 8.17
CA ASN A 171 -1.30 -8.97 8.72
C ASN A 171 -2.72 -9.40 9.09
N TYR A 172 -3.03 -10.70 9.06
CA TYR A 172 -4.29 -11.21 9.54
C TYR A 172 -4.45 -10.91 11.04
N SER A 173 -5.59 -10.30 11.39
CA SER A 173 -6.01 -10.22 12.78
C SER A 173 -7.47 -10.61 12.91
N ASN A 174 -7.76 -11.47 13.89
CA ASN A 174 -9.11 -11.89 14.27
C ASN A 174 -9.92 -10.77 14.96
N ASN A 175 -9.56 -9.51 14.76
CA ASN A 175 -10.30 -8.36 15.27
C ASN A 175 -11.55 -8.14 14.42
N THR A 176 -12.45 -9.10 14.43
CA THR A 176 -13.87 -8.83 14.29
C THR A 176 -14.27 -8.11 15.57
N ASN A 177 -14.50 -6.80 15.49
CA ASN A 177 -15.35 -6.13 16.47
C ASN A 177 -16.70 -6.83 16.40
N GLN A 178 -16.94 -7.77 17.32
CA GLN A 178 -18.28 -8.22 17.68
C GLN A 178 -18.97 -7.10 18.45
#